data_AF-A0AAW8KKR2-F1
#
_entry.id   AF-A0AAW8KKR2-F1
#
_cell.length_a   1.000
_cell.length_b   1.000
_cell.length_c   1.000
_cell.angle_alpha   90.00
_cell.angle_beta   90.00
_cell.angle_gamma   90.00
#
_symmetry.space_group_name_H-M   'P 1'
#
loop_
_entity.id
_entity.type
_entity.pdbx_description
1 polymer ?
#
loop_
_entity_poly.entity_id
_entity_poly.type
_entity_poly.pdbx_seq_one_letter_code
_entity_poly.pdbx_strand_id
1 'polypeptide(L)'
;KKKKVSEIKKNYENVRRKKITAEARVEFIRHLFEVDPNKTYTFSKTVSDVNDKYDVALSFTSVMEMVKQRQINAEQKTLFGEIF
;
A
#
# COMPACT_ATOMS: atom_id res chain seq x y z
N LYS A 1 -10.76 -9.97 33.69
CA LYS A 1 -11.21 -9.37 32.41
C LYS A 1 -10.47 -8.07 32.05
N LYS A 2 -9.13 -8.05 31.97
CA LYS A 2 -8.34 -6.84 31.60
C LYS A 2 -7.63 -6.91 30.22
N LYS A 3 -7.53 -8.09 29.59
CA LYS A 3 -6.82 -8.27 28.30
C LYS A 3 -7.49 -7.59 27.09
N LYS A 4 -8.83 -7.57 27.04
CA LYS A 4 -9.59 -7.00 25.90
C LYS A 4 -9.31 -5.50 25.66
N VAL A 5 -9.19 -4.70 26.72
CA VAL A 5 -9.04 -3.24 26.57
C VAL A 5 -7.65 -2.85 26.06
N SER A 6 -6.60 -3.54 26.51
CA SER A 6 -5.24 -3.33 26.01
C SER A 6 -5.06 -3.76 24.55
N GLU A 7 -5.69 -4.87 24.14
CA GLU A 7 -5.65 -5.35 22.76
C GLU A 7 -6.40 -4.40 21.81
N ILE A 8 -7.56 -3.89 22.22
CA ILE A 8 -8.32 -2.89 21.45
C ILE A 8 -7.50 -1.61 21.27
N LYS A 9 -6.87 -1.09 22.34
CA LYS A 9 -6.01 0.11 22.25
C LYS A 9 -4.81 -0.12 21.33
N LYS A 10 -4.13 -1.27 21.44
CA LYS A 10 -2.97 -1.60 20.59
C LYS A 10 -3.38 -1.74 19.12
N ASN A 11 -4.53 -2.36 18.85
CA ASN A 11 -5.03 -2.47 17.48
C ASN A 11 -5.45 -1.10 16.93
N TYR A 12 -6.07 -0.24 17.75
CA TYR A 12 -6.47 1.11 17.35
C TYR A 12 -5.28 2.02 17.06
N GLU A 13 -4.24 1.98 17.91
CA GLU A 13 -2.96 2.68 17.69
C GLU A 13 -2.27 2.18 16.42
N ASN A 14 -2.24 0.87 16.21
CA ASN A 14 -1.67 0.27 15.00
C ASN A 14 -2.47 0.68 13.75
N VAL A 15 -3.80 0.74 13.81
CA VAL A 15 -4.65 1.18 12.69
C VAL A 15 -4.41 2.65 12.38
N ARG A 16 -4.31 3.53 13.39
CA ARG A 16 -3.97 4.95 13.18
C ARG A 16 -2.58 5.14 12.59
N ARG A 17 -1.56 4.46 13.13
CA ARG A 17 -0.19 4.50 12.57
C ARG A 17 -0.16 3.95 11.14
N LYS A 18 -0.85 2.83 10.88
CA LYS A 18 -1.00 2.25 9.54
C LYS A 18 -1.67 3.20 8.55
N LYS A 19 -2.65 3.98 9.01
CA LYS A 19 -3.33 4.98 8.19
C LYS A 19 -2.35 6.08 7.75
N ILE A 20 -1.55 6.61 8.67
CA ILE A 20 -0.50 7.60 8.35
C ILE A 20 0.52 7.01 7.36
N THR A 21 0.93 5.74 7.53
CA THR A 21 1.88 5.10 6.60
C THR A 21 1.27 4.79 5.23
N ALA A 22 -0.03 4.46 5.18
CA ALA A 22 -0.72 4.17 3.92
C ALA A 22 -0.95 5.45 3.11
N GLU A 23 -1.31 6.56 3.76
CA GLU A 23 -1.42 7.88 3.15
C GLU A 23 -0.07 8.33 2.56
N ALA A 24 1.02 8.19 3.34
CA ALA A 24 2.37 8.47 2.85
C ALA A 24 2.77 7.58 1.64
N ARG A 25 2.36 6.31 1.65
CA ARG A 25 2.61 5.39 0.54
C ARG A 25 1.80 5.74 -0.71
N VAL A 26 0.54 6.17 -0.55
CA VAL A 26 -0.28 6.68 -1.66
C VAL A 26 0.34 7.94 -2.27
N GLU A 27 0.86 8.85 -1.45
CA GLU A 27 1.56 10.04 -1.93
C GLU A 27 2.82 9.69 -2.72
N PHE A 28 3.64 8.79 -2.17
CA PHE A 28 4.82 8.27 -2.87
C PHE A 28 4.46 7.66 -4.23
N ILE A 29 3.41 6.82 -4.30
CA ILE A 29 2.97 6.23 -5.55
C ILE A 29 2.46 7.31 -6.51
N ARG A 30 1.72 8.32 -6.03
CA ARG A 30 1.24 9.43 -6.86
C ARG A 30 2.39 10.17 -7.53
N HIS A 31 3.46 10.46 -6.79
CA HIS A 31 4.66 11.10 -7.34
C HIS A 31 5.34 10.30 -8.45
N LEU A 32 5.22 8.96 -8.48
CA LEU A 32 5.71 8.16 -9.61
C LEU A 32 4.98 8.50 -10.92
N PHE A 33 3.69 8.78 -10.86
CA PHE A 33 2.87 9.11 -12.02
C PHE A 33 2.86 10.61 -12.37
N GLU A 34 3.26 11.50 -11.45
CA GLU A 34 3.39 12.94 -11.76
C GLU A 34 4.46 13.23 -12.82
N VAL A 35 5.53 12.43 -12.82
CA VAL A 35 6.64 12.58 -13.79
C VAL A 35 6.23 12.09 -15.19
N ASP A 36 5.46 11.01 -15.27
CA ASP A 36 4.94 10.45 -16.52
C ASP A 36 3.60 9.74 -16.27
N PRO A 37 2.46 10.44 -16.49
CA PRO A 37 1.13 9.92 -16.15
C PRO A 37 0.71 8.67 -16.92
N ASN A 38 1.30 8.44 -18.10
CA ASN A 38 0.94 7.31 -18.96
C ASN A 38 1.89 6.12 -18.80
N LYS A 39 2.90 6.25 -17.94
CA LYS A 39 3.88 5.20 -17.73
C LYS A 39 3.31 4.07 -16.88
N THR A 40 3.56 2.86 -17.33
CA THR A 40 3.33 1.65 -16.55
C THR A 40 4.52 1.38 -15.64
N TYR A 41 4.26 1.08 -14.37
CA TYR A 41 5.28 0.76 -13.38
C TYR A 41 5.05 -0.64 -12.83
N THR A 42 6.11 -1.41 -12.66
CA THR A 42 6.02 -2.67 -11.93
C THR A 42 5.71 -2.39 -10.46
N PHE A 43 4.93 -3.26 -9.82
CA PHE A 43 4.58 -3.11 -8.41
C PHE A 43 5.78 -2.95 -7.48
N SER A 44 6.92 -3.56 -7.80
CA SER A 44 8.16 -3.39 -7.04
C SER A 44 8.64 -1.94 -6.94
N LYS A 45 8.27 -1.05 -7.89
CA LYS A 45 8.55 0.39 -7.82
C LYS A 45 7.70 1.13 -6.79
N THR A 46 6.60 0.53 -6.36
CA THR A 46 5.74 1.08 -5.28
C THR A 46 6.25 0.71 -3.89
N VAL A 47 7.23 -0.20 -3.79
CA VAL A 47 7.82 -0.71 -2.55
C VAL A 47 9.12 0.05 -2.27
N SER A 48 9.30 0.53 -1.04
CA SER A 48 10.52 1.22 -0.60
C SER A 48 11.61 0.22 -0.22
N ASP A 49 11.27 -0.87 0.46
CA ASP A 49 12.17 -1.99 0.75
C ASP A 49 11.49 -3.32 0.40
N VAL A 50 11.93 -3.94 -0.70
CA VAL A 50 11.40 -5.22 -1.19
C VAL A 50 11.68 -6.41 -0.25
N ASN A 51 12.65 -6.28 0.66
CA ASN A 51 12.96 -7.34 1.63
C ASN A 51 12.10 -7.23 2.90
N ASP A 52 11.47 -6.07 3.13
CA ASP A 52 10.54 -5.89 4.24
C ASP A 52 9.12 -6.31 3.84
N LYS A 53 8.68 -7.46 4.37
CA LYS A 53 7.33 -7.99 4.15
C LYS A 53 6.23 -7.03 4.60
N TYR A 54 6.48 -6.21 5.63
CA TYR A 54 5.53 -5.19 6.05
C TYR A 54 5.40 -4.09 4.98
N ASP A 55 6.53 -3.65 4.42
CA ASP A 55 6.55 -2.62 3.38
C ASP A 55 5.90 -3.10 2.08
N VAL A 56 6.15 -4.35 1.70
CA VAL A 56 5.47 -5.02 0.57
C VAL A 56 3.95 -5.05 0.81
N ALA A 57 3.50 -5.48 1.99
CA ALA A 57 2.08 -5.54 2.32
C ALA A 57 1.44 -4.13 2.35
N LEU A 58 2.15 -3.14 2.89
CA LEU A 58 1.69 -1.75 2.92
C LEU A 58 1.49 -1.22 1.50
N SER A 59 2.49 -1.38 0.62
CA SER A 59 2.41 -1.00 -0.80
C SER A 59 1.23 -1.65 -1.49
N PHE A 60 1.07 -2.95 -1.29
CA PHE A 60 -0.03 -3.70 -1.90
C PHE A 60 -1.38 -3.16 -1.47
N THR A 61 -1.59 -2.93 -0.17
CA THR A 61 -2.84 -2.35 0.33
C THR A 61 -3.09 -0.93 -0.17
N SER A 62 -2.04 -0.11 -0.30
CA SER A 62 -2.16 1.24 -0.87
C SER A 62 -2.54 1.21 -2.35
N VAL A 63 -1.91 0.35 -3.16
CA VAL A 63 -2.27 0.15 -4.57
C VAL A 63 -3.73 -0.28 -4.70
N MET A 64 -4.19 -1.24 -3.90
CA MET A 64 -5.60 -1.68 -3.91
C MET A 64 -6.56 -0.54 -3.57
N GLU A 65 -6.24 0.29 -2.58
CA GLU A 65 -7.08 1.43 -2.22
C GLU A 65 -7.12 2.48 -3.33
N MET A 66 -5.98 2.75 -4.01
CA MET A 66 -5.93 3.66 -5.16
C MET A 66 -6.73 3.13 -6.36
N VAL A 67 -6.66 1.82 -6.64
CA VAL A 67 -7.48 1.16 -7.68
C VAL A 67 -8.97 1.28 -7.34
N LYS A 68 -9.34 0.99 -6.08
CA LYS A 68 -10.72 1.13 -5.59
C LYS A 68 -11.25 2.57 -5.73
N GLN A 69 -10.38 3.56 -5.51
CA GLN A 69 -10.68 4.99 -5.72
C GLN A 69 -10.57 5.45 -7.18
N ARG A 70 -10.28 4.54 -8.12
CA ARG A 70 -10.08 4.81 -9.55
C ARG A 70 -8.98 5.84 -9.84
N GLN A 71 -7.96 5.91 -8.99
CA GLN A 71 -6.81 6.79 -9.17
C GLN A 71 -5.76 6.16 -10.11
N ILE A 72 -5.67 4.83 -10.13
CA ILE A 72 -4.77 4.07 -11.00
C ILE A 72 -5.48 2.81 -11.51
N ASN A 73 -4.97 2.26 -12.60
CA ASN A 73 -5.29 0.91 -13.05
C ASN A 73 -4.14 -0.02 -12.65
N ALA A 74 -4.46 -1.28 -12.35
CA ALA A 74 -3.46 -2.31 -12.08
C ALA A 74 -3.83 -3.60 -12.82
N GLU A 75 -2.83 -4.24 -13.44
CA GLU A 75 -3.01 -5.46 -14.22
C GLU A 75 -2.12 -6.60 -13.69
N GLN A 76 -2.68 -7.81 -13.61
CA GLN A 76 -1.94 -9.02 -13.25
C GLN A 76 -2.40 -10.18 -14.15
N LYS A 77 -1.47 -10.73 -14.95
CA LYS A 77 -1.80 -11.76 -15.95
C LYS A 77 -2.01 -13.16 -15.36
N THR A 78 -1.31 -13.48 -14.28
CA THR A 78 -1.36 -14.79 -13.62
C THR A 78 -1.37 -14.63 -12.11
N LEU A 79 -1.99 -15.58 -11.40
CA LEU A 79 -1.98 -15.57 -9.94
C LEU A 79 -0.53 -15.57 -9.41
N PHE A 80 -0.23 -14.68 -8.45
CA PHE A 80 1.11 -14.43 -7.92
C PHE A 80 2.15 -13.97 -8.97
N GLY A 81 1.70 -13.60 -10.16
CA GLY A 81 2.54 -13.00 -11.20
C GLY A 81 2.85 -11.52 -10.91
N GLU A 82 3.66 -10.92 -11.76
CA GLU A 82 3.97 -9.50 -11.69
C GLU A 82 2.70 -8.64 -11.86
N ILE A 83 2.65 -7.55 -11.10
CA ILE A 83 1.58 -6.56 -11.16
C ILE A 83 2.17 -5.31 -11.83
N PHE A 84 1.42 -4.75 -12.78
CA PHE A 84 1.76 -3.57 -13.57
C PHE A 84 0.72 -2.46 -13.38
#